data_AF-A0A951LSD2-F1
#
_entry.id   AF-A0A951LSD2-F1
#
_cell.length_a   1.000
_cell.length_b   1.000
_cell.length_c   1.000
_cell.angle_alpha   90.00
_cell.angle_beta   90.00
_cell.angle_gamma   90.00
#
_symmetry.space_group_name_H-M   'P 1'
#
loop_
_entity.id
_entity.type
_entity.pdbx_description
1 polymer ?
#
loop_
_entity_poly.entity_id
_entity_poly.type
_entity_poly.pdbx_seq_one_letter_code
_entity_poly.pdbx_strand_id
1 'polypeptide(L)'
;MIRSALALLPLLLAGHAEARAAPPPSHRSEQQQRLKDWALSRCVAIAFEGEAAGADATRTAGALLERGDYGIETYDAIDRLVRAQLAKPYGGSVPGSYSLLQCLDLYHGSTLDRAVRAARHGAAQ
;
A
#
# COMPACT_ATOMS: atom_id res chain seq x y z
N MET A 1 28.37 71.49 4.36
CA MET A 1 27.37 70.55 4.89
C MET A 1 27.01 69.55 3.78
N ILE A 2 27.58 68.34 3.79
CA ILE A 2 27.22 67.27 2.85
C ILE A 2 26.90 66.03 3.72
N ARG A 3 25.63 65.62 3.69
CA ARG A 3 25.11 64.43 4.39
C ARG A 3 25.30 63.22 3.49
N SER A 4 26.32 62.39 3.74
CA SER A 4 26.41 61.08 3.09
C SER A 4 25.55 60.09 3.87
N ALA A 5 24.44 59.67 3.25
CA ALA A 5 23.60 58.59 3.74
C ALA A 5 24.27 57.24 3.44
N LEU A 6 24.72 56.52 4.47
CA LEU A 6 25.07 55.11 4.33
C LEU A 6 23.77 54.31 4.16
N ALA A 7 23.60 53.72 2.98
CA ALA A 7 22.49 52.83 2.67
C ALA A 7 22.62 51.55 3.51
N LEU A 8 21.64 51.32 4.39
CA LEU A 8 21.46 50.04 5.09
C LEU A 8 21.01 48.99 4.06
N LEU A 9 21.89 48.04 3.75
CA LEU A 9 21.56 46.86 2.95
C LEU A 9 20.62 45.97 3.79
N PRO A 10 19.38 45.68 3.34
CA PRO A 10 18.49 44.81 4.09
C PRO A 10 19.00 43.38 3.99
N LEU A 11 19.36 42.79 5.13
CA LEU A 11 19.69 41.39 5.26
C LEU A 11 18.41 40.58 5.00
N LEU A 12 18.27 40.03 3.79
CA LEU A 12 17.23 39.06 3.46
C LEU A 12 17.47 37.78 4.26
N LEU A 13 16.86 37.69 5.44
CA LEU A 13 16.67 36.44 6.17
C LEU A 13 15.74 35.56 5.33
N ALA A 14 16.30 34.73 4.47
CA ALA A 14 15.59 33.62 3.88
C ALA A 14 15.14 32.69 5.02
N GLY A 15 13.87 32.78 5.40
CA GLY A 15 13.25 31.83 6.31
C GLY A 15 13.35 30.45 5.69
N HIS A 16 14.19 29.59 6.25
CA HIS A 16 14.20 28.18 5.89
C HIS A 16 12.93 27.59 6.51
N ALA A 17 11.90 27.41 5.70
CA ALA A 17 10.81 26.53 6.08
C ALA A 17 11.39 25.12 6.12
N GLU A 18 11.90 24.71 7.28
CA GLU A 18 12.25 23.32 7.53
C GLU A 18 10.98 22.51 7.38
N ALA A 19 10.90 21.77 6.27
CA ALA A 19 9.88 20.75 6.08
C ALA A 19 10.05 19.77 7.24
N ARG A 20 9.19 19.88 8.26
CA ARG A 20 9.14 18.92 9.35
C ARG A 20 8.82 17.58 8.73
N ALA A 21 9.77 16.64 8.82
CA ALA A 21 9.52 15.26 8.42
C ALA A 21 8.28 14.75 9.18
N ALA A 22 7.38 14.07 8.46
CA ALA A 22 6.24 13.44 9.08
C ALA A 22 6.73 12.42 10.14
N PRO A 23 6.01 12.26 11.27
CA PRO A 23 6.34 11.21 12.22
C PRO A 23 6.29 9.84 11.50
N PRO A 24 7.12 8.87 11.94
CA PRO A 24 7.08 7.53 11.37
C PRO A 24 5.67 6.93 11.51
N PRO A 25 5.27 6.04 10.59
CA PRO A 25 3.98 5.37 10.70
C PRO A 25 3.87 4.61 12.03
N SER A 26 2.67 4.59 12.60
CA SER A 26 2.42 3.75 13.79
C SER A 26 2.54 2.28 13.43
N HIS A 27 2.89 1.42 14.39
CA HIS A 27 2.92 -0.04 14.20
C HIS A 27 1.62 -0.55 13.55
N ARG A 28 0.46 -0.06 13.99
CA ARG A 28 -0.83 -0.39 13.39
C ARG A 28 -0.90 -0.02 11.91
N SER A 29 -0.45 1.19 11.54
CA SER A 29 -0.44 1.62 10.14
C SER A 29 0.48 0.75 9.29
N GLU A 30 1.65 0.36 9.82
CA GLU A 30 2.58 -0.52 9.13
C GLU A 30 2.01 -1.93 8.92
N GLN A 31 1.34 -2.48 9.92
CA GLN A 31 0.69 -3.78 9.85
C GLN A 31 -0.47 -3.77 8.86
N GLN A 32 -1.27 -2.70 8.85
CA GLN A 32 -2.31 -2.50 7.84
C GLN A 32 -1.73 -2.44 6.43
N GLN A 33 -0.61 -1.75 6.23
CA GLN A 33 0.05 -1.70 4.94
C GLN A 33 0.57 -3.08 4.53
N ARG A 34 1.22 -3.83 5.43
CA ARG A 34 1.64 -5.21 5.17
C ARG A 34 0.48 -6.12 4.77
N LEU A 35 -0.67 -5.96 5.41
CA LEU A 35 -1.87 -6.74 5.08
C LEU A 35 -2.42 -6.39 3.68
N LYS A 36 -2.33 -5.12 3.27
CA LYS A 36 -2.64 -4.71 1.89
C LYS A 36 -1.63 -5.27 0.88
N ASP A 37 -0.34 -5.23 1.21
CA ASP A 37 0.72 -5.78 0.37
C ASP A 37 0.52 -7.28 0.20
N TRP A 38 0.17 -7.99 1.29
CA TRP A 38 -0.16 -9.40 1.25
C TRP A 38 -1.33 -9.68 0.29
N ALA A 39 -2.40 -8.88 0.37
CA ALA A 39 -3.56 -9.02 -0.51
C ALA A 39 -3.19 -8.83 -1.99
N LEU A 40 -2.34 -7.86 -2.30
CA LEU A 40 -1.84 -7.62 -3.66
C LEU A 40 -0.99 -8.80 -4.15
N SER A 41 -0.01 -9.24 -3.36
CA SER A 41 0.83 -10.41 -3.70
C SER A 41 -0.03 -11.66 -3.88
N ARG A 42 -1.03 -11.87 -3.02
CA ARG A 42 -1.95 -13.00 -3.14
C ARG A 42 -2.80 -12.92 -4.41
N CYS A 43 -3.27 -11.73 -4.77
CA CYS A 43 -4.00 -11.52 -6.02
C CYS A 43 -3.15 -11.85 -7.24
N VAL A 44 -1.91 -11.34 -7.30
CA VAL A 44 -0.96 -11.63 -8.39
C VAL A 44 -0.63 -13.12 -8.44
N ALA A 45 -0.44 -13.77 -7.29
CA ALA A 45 -0.17 -15.20 -7.23
C ALA A 45 -1.27 -16.05 -7.88
N ILE A 46 -2.54 -15.71 -7.63
CA ILE A 46 -3.70 -16.41 -8.23
C ILE A 46 -3.87 -16.02 -9.70
N ALA A 47 -3.73 -14.74 -10.04
CA ALA A 47 -3.93 -14.22 -11.38
C ALA A 47 -2.95 -14.79 -12.42
N PHE A 48 -1.74 -15.14 -11.99
CA PHE A 48 -0.64 -15.61 -12.84
C PHE A 48 -0.15 -17.00 -12.39
N GLU A 49 -1.07 -17.85 -11.92
CA GLU A 49 -0.76 -19.21 -11.48
C GLU A 49 -0.07 -20.00 -12.60
N GLY A 50 1.03 -20.68 -12.25
CA GLY A 50 1.87 -21.42 -13.22
C GLY A 50 2.93 -20.56 -13.92
N GLU A 51 2.92 -19.24 -13.74
CA GLU A 51 3.93 -18.33 -14.30
C GLU A 51 5.01 -17.96 -13.26
N ALA A 52 6.18 -17.50 -13.75
CA ALA A 52 7.28 -17.05 -12.89
C ALA A 52 6.85 -15.90 -11.95
N ALA A 53 6.03 -14.98 -12.45
CA ALA A 53 5.48 -13.87 -11.65
C ALA A 53 4.56 -14.38 -10.54
N GLY A 54 3.69 -15.36 -10.82
CA GLY A 54 2.82 -15.97 -9.80
C GLY A 54 3.61 -16.73 -8.72
N ALA A 55 4.67 -17.43 -9.11
CA ALA A 55 5.54 -18.14 -8.17
C ALA A 55 6.31 -17.17 -7.24
N ASP A 56 6.80 -16.04 -7.75
CA ASP A 56 7.43 -15.00 -6.93
C ASP A 56 6.44 -14.29 -6.01
N ALA A 57 5.25 -13.96 -6.52
CA ALA A 57 4.18 -13.37 -5.73
C ALA A 57 3.70 -14.31 -4.61
N THR A 58 3.70 -15.63 -4.84
CA THR A 58 3.41 -16.63 -3.81
C THR A 58 4.42 -16.58 -2.67
N ARG A 59 5.72 -16.55 -2.98
CA ARG A 59 6.79 -16.42 -1.97
C ARG A 59 6.68 -15.09 -1.20
N THR A 60 6.36 -14.01 -1.92
CA THR A 60 6.15 -12.68 -1.32
C THR A 60 4.96 -12.67 -0.36
N ALA A 61 3.83 -13.26 -0.75
CA ALA A 61 2.66 -13.40 0.13
C ALA A 61 2.99 -14.22 1.38
N GLY A 62 3.78 -15.30 1.26
CA GLY A 62 4.28 -16.05 2.41
C GLY A 62 5.11 -15.16 3.36
N ALA A 63 6.09 -14.43 2.84
CA ALA A 63 6.92 -13.54 3.65
C ALA A 63 6.13 -12.42 4.35
N LEU A 64 5.07 -11.90 3.72
CA LEU A 64 4.20 -10.89 4.32
C LEU A 64 3.26 -11.47 5.38
N LEU A 65 2.84 -12.72 5.23
CA LEU A 65 2.07 -13.45 6.24
C LEU A 65 2.88 -13.63 7.52
N GLU A 66 4.12 -14.15 7.41
CA GLU A 66 5.01 -14.38 8.55
C GLU A 66 5.38 -13.09 9.31
N ARG A 67 5.35 -11.95 8.63
CA ARG A 67 5.68 -10.63 9.22
C ARG A 67 4.45 -9.89 9.75
N GLY A 68 3.25 -10.41 9.51
CA GLY A 68 2.01 -9.81 9.97
C GLY A 68 1.64 -10.26 11.37
N ASP A 69 0.81 -9.46 12.04
CA ASP A 69 0.33 -9.71 13.41
C ASP A 69 -1.18 -10.00 13.46
N TYR A 70 -1.77 -10.37 12.32
CA TYR A 70 -3.19 -10.72 12.20
C TYR A 70 -3.39 -12.24 12.33
N GLY A 71 -4.55 -12.66 12.83
CA GLY A 71 -4.94 -14.08 12.82
C GLY A 71 -5.23 -14.59 11.40
N ILE A 72 -5.08 -15.89 11.18
CA ILE A 72 -5.27 -16.55 9.88
C ILE A 72 -6.66 -16.27 9.27
N GLU A 73 -7.67 -16.07 10.12
CA GLU A 73 -9.04 -15.76 9.72
C GLU A 73 -9.15 -14.42 8.99
N THR A 74 -8.27 -13.46 9.31
CA THR A 74 -8.18 -12.17 8.61
C THR A 74 -7.66 -12.38 7.19
N TYR A 75 -6.61 -13.20 7.04
CA TYR A 75 -6.04 -13.53 5.74
C TYR A 75 -7.04 -14.31 4.88
N ASP A 76 -7.74 -15.29 5.45
CA ASP A 76 -8.81 -16.03 4.76
C ASP A 76 -9.94 -15.12 4.30
N ALA A 77 -10.34 -14.14 5.13
CA ALA A 77 -11.34 -13.16 4.76
C ALA A 77 -10.90 -12.29 3.58
N ILE A 78 -9.62 -11.89 3.55
CA ILE A 78 -9.07 -11.12 2.45
C ILE A 78 -8.86 -11.97 1.19
N ASP A 79 -8.46 -13.25 1.30
CA ASP A 79 -8.36 -14.18 0.16
C ASP A 79 -9.72 -14.33 -0.56
N ARG A 80 -10.83 -14.37 0.20
CA ARG A 80 -12.17 -14.34 -0.39
C ARG A 80 -12.44 -13.06 -1.19
N LEU A 81 -12.00 -11.90 -0.70
CA LEU A 81 -12.11 -10.64 -1.44
C LEU A 81 -11.26 -10.65 -2.71
N VAL A 82 -10.04 -11.19 -2.64
CA VAL A 82 -9.15 -11.38 -3.78
C VAL A 82 -9.81 -12.23 -4.87
N ARG A 83 -10.33 -13.40 -4.51
CA ARG A 83 -11.02 -14.29 -5.48
C ARG A 83 -12.28 -13.66 -6.07
N ALA A 84 -13.06 -12.97 -5.24
CA ALA A 84 -14.24 -12.25 -5.70
C ALA A 84 -13.88 -11.12 -6.67
N GLN A 85 -12.74 -10.44 -6.48
CA GLN A 85 -12.25 -9.44 -7.43
C GLN A 85 -11.83 -10.09 -8.76
N LEU A 86 -11.06 -11.18 -8.72
CA LEU A 86 -10.56 -11.86 -9.91
C LEU A 86 -11.69 -12.48 -10.75
N ALA A 87 -12.84 -12.77 -10.15
CA ALA A 87 -14.02 -13.24 -10.87
C ALA A 87 -14.78 -12.15 -11.63
N LYS A 88 -14.45 -10.86 -11.44
CA LYS A 88 -15.14 -9.76 -12.14
C LYS A 88 -14.74 -9.74 -13.62
N PRO A 89 -15.67 -9.46 -14.54
CA PRO A 89 -15.33 -9.29 -15.94
C PRO A 89 -14.55 -7.98 -16.12
N TYR A 90 -13.37 -8.08 -16.72
CA TYR A 90 -12.55 -6.94 -17.10
C TYR A 90 -12.31 -6.95 -18.61
N GLY A 91 -12.15 -5.76 -19.19
CA GLY A 91 -11.89 -5.58 -20.60
C GLY A 91 -11.46 -4.15 -20.88
N GLY A 92 -10.95 -3.92 -22.07
CA GLY A 92 -10.53 -2.61 -22.53
C GLY A 92 -10.52 -2.53 -24.05
N SER A 93 -9.96 -1.45 -24.58
CA SER A 93 -9.82 -1.25 -26.03
C SER A 93 -8.85 -2.24 -26.69
N VAL A 94 -8.02 -2.93 -25.90
CA VAL A 94 -7.08 -3.96 -26.36
C VAL A 94 -7.52 -5.32 -25.78
N PRO A 95 -7.50 -6.41 -26.56
CA PRO A 95 -7.82 -7.74 -26.02
C PRO A 95 -6.83 -8.18 -24.93
N GLY A 96 -7.34 -8.73 -23.83
CA GLY A 96 -6.53 -9.25 -22.72
C GLY A 96 -7.40 -9.59 -21.50
N SER A 97 -6.83 -10.32 -20.53
CA SER A 97 -7.52 -10.67 -19.28
C SER A 97 -7.59 -9.52 -18.28
N TYR A 98 -6.64 -8.58 -18.34
CA TYR A 98 -6.50 -7.46 -17.40
C TYR A 98 -6.38 -7.89 -15.92
N SER A 99 -5.88 -9.09 -15.64
CA SER A 99 -5.78 -9.63 -14.28
C SER A 99 -4.94 -8.74 -13.33
N LEU A 100 -3.88 -8.12 -13.84
CA LEU A 100 -3.10 -7.16 -13.05
C LEU A 100 -3.92 -5.92 -12.67
N LEU A 101 -4.76 -5.41 -13.58
CA LEU A 101 -5.63 -4.27 -13.31
C LEU A 101 -6.67 -4.63 -12.24
N GLN A 102 -7.23 -5.85 -12.27
CA GLN A 102 -8.11 -6.34 -11.20
C GLN A 102 -7.41 -6.30 -9.84
N CYS A 103 -6.15 -6.72 -9.76
CA CYS A 103 -5.38 -6.68 -8.52
C CYS A 103 -5.08 -5.26 -8.04
N LEU A 104 -4.73 -4.35 -8.96
CA LEU A 104 -4.51 -2.94 -8.63
C LEU A 104 -5.80 -2.26 -8.14
N ASP A 105 -6.93 -2.58 -8.74
CA ASP A 105 -8.24 -2.05 -8.34
C ASP A 105 -8.68 -2.56 -6.97
N LEU A 106 -8.35 -3.82 -6.62
CA LEU A 106 -8.57 -4.31 -5.25
C LEU A 106 -7.66 -3.60 -4.26
N TYR A 107 -6.37 -3.45 -4.59
CA TYR A 107 -5.36 -2.86 -3.71
C TYR A 107 -5.68 -1.39 -3.36
N HIS A 108 -6.18 -0.62 -4.33
CA HIS A 108 -6.63 0.76 -4.13
C HIS A 108 -8.12 0.87 -3.75
N GLY A 109 -8.86 -0.24 -3.81
CA GLY A 109 -10.31 -0.28 -3.69
C GLY A 109 -10.79 -0.17 -2.24
N SER A 110 -11.91 0.53 -2.06
CA SER A 110 -12.51 0.77 -0.74
C SER A 110 -12.90 -0.52 0.01
N THR A 111 -13.14 -1.63 -0.69
CA THR A 111 -13.52 -2.91 -0.09
C THR A 111 -12.39 -3.52 0.72
N LEU A 112 -11.19 -3.66 0.13
CA LEU A 112 -10.01 -4.15 0.86
C LEU A 112 -9.65 -3.18 1.99
N ASP A 113 -9.68 -1.89 1.69
CA ASP A 113 -9.39 -0.81 2.62
C ASP A 113 -10.25 -0.86 3.89
N ARG A 114 -11.57 -1.11 3.75
CA ARG A 114 -12.47 -1.29 4.89
C ARG A 114 -12.15 -2.58 5.66
N ALA A 115 -11.86 -3.68 4.97
CA ALA A 115 -11.52 -4.94 5.62
C ALA A 115 -10.25 -4.81 6.47
N VAL A 116 -9.19 -4.21 5.93
CA VAL A 116 -7.92 -3.97 6.64
C VAL A 116 -8.10 -3.02 7.83
N ARG A 117 -8.94 -1.99 7.71
CA ARG A 117 -9.22 -1.09 8.84
C ARG A 117 -10.03 -1.75 9.96
N ALA A 118 -10.90 -2.69 9.61
CA ALA A 118 -11.73 -3.44 10.55
C ALA A 118 -11.02 -4.68 11.13
N ALA A 119 -9.92 -5.12 10.51
CA ALA A 119 -9.14 -6.27 10.95
C ALA A 119 -8.67 -6.09 12.40
N ARG A 120 -8.89 -7.13 13.20
CA ARG A 120 -8.41 -7.21 14.58
C ARG A 120 -7.13 -8.03 14.58
N HIS A 121 -6.13 -7.56 15.32
CA HIS A 121 -4.92 -8.33 15.55
C HIS A 121 -5.29 -9.67 16.19
N GLY A 122 -4.59 -10.74 15.78
CA GLY A 122 -4.74 -12.02 16.46
C GLY A 122 -4.18 -11.91 17.88
N ALA A 123 -4.67 -12.72 18.81
CA ALA A 123 -3.87 -12.99 20.00
C ALA A 123 -2.56 -13.59 19.52
N ALA A 124 -1.43 -12.99 19.89
CA ALA A 124 -0.10 -13.53 19.55
C ALA A 124 -0.04 -15.00 19.97
N GLN A 125 0.38 -15.87 19.04
CA GLN A 125 0.77 -17.24 19.35
C GLN A 125 2.19 -17.24 19.90
#